data_AF-E2CDA8-F1
#
_entry.id   AF-E2CDA8-F1
#
_cell.length_a   1.000
_cell.length_b   1.000
_cell.length_c   1.000
_cell.angle_alpha   90.00
_cell.angle_beta   90.00
_cell.angle_gamma   90.00
#
_symmetry.space_group_name_H-M   'P 1'
#
loop_
_entity.id
_entity.type
_entity.pdbx_description
1 polymer ?
#
loop_
_entity_poly.entity_id
_entity_poly.type
_entity_poly.pdbx_seq_one_letter_code
_entity_poly.pdbx_strand_id
1 'polypeptide(L)'
;MKLFEISEGATIVEPPMTNSVLAVVYLGQKYLALLVGSKMPKGTKGLKEVNWQEDTEVRAAAVADMKSSGNPDEFDGERRNVYEKLTAPTEAEQQAALIAGIRAEVGRRILEHASQSTQMNLSAAAGGGILSEEQMAAYRAGLMWIAQVRQTGKALVEAVDPDFANDEKWPKVPEATAELAAQF
;
A
#
# COMPACT_ATOMS: atom_id res chain seq x y z
N MET A 1 20.35 -8.27 -6.26
CA MET A 1 19.94 -7.95 -7.64
C MET A 1 20.10 -6.45 -7.79
N LYS A 2 20.70 -6.00 -8.88
CA LYS A 2 20.83 -4.58 -9.20
C LYS A 2 20.34 -4.37 -10.63
N LEU A 3 19.74 -3.20 -10.87
CA LEU A 3 19.27 -2.78 -12.18
C LEU A 3 20.09 -1.58 -12.60
N PHE A 4 20.59 -1.58 -13.83
CA PHE A 4 21.47 -0.54 -14.33
C PHE A 4 20.91 0.06 -15.62
N GLU A 5 20.90 1.38 -15.72
CA GLU A 5 20.70 2.11 -16.95
C GLU A 5 22.00 2.13 -17.75
N ILE A 6 21.91 1.69 -19.01
CA ILE A 6 22.99 1.61 -19.97
C ILE A 6 22.97 2.89 -20.81
N SER A 7 24.03 3.70 -20.73
CA SER A 7 24.18 4.90 -21.55
C SER A 7 24.44 4.55 -23.03
N GLU A 8 24.08 5.44 -23.94
CA GLU A 8 24.36 5.29 -25.36
C GLU A 8 25.87 5.11 -25.61
N GLY A 9 26.26 4.06 -26.33
CA GLY A 9 27.66 3.70 -26.57
C GLY A 9 28.34 2.92 -25.43
N ALA A 10 27.64 2.55 -24.35
CA ALA A 10 28.21 1.69 -23.31
C ALA A 10 28.48 0.28 -23.84
N THR A 11 29.71 -0.20 -23.63
CA THR A 11 30.09 -1.57 -23.93
C THR A 11 29.88 -2.43 -22.69
N ILE A 12 28.88 -3.32 -22.72
CA ILE A 12 28.76 -4.37 -21.72
C ILE A 12 29.78 -5.44 -22.08
N VAL A 13 30.94 -5.43 -21.41
CA VAL A 13 31.85 -6.56 -21.47
C VAL A 13 31.18 -7.68 -20.69
N GLU A 14 30.65 -8.69 -21.38
CA GLU A 14 30.12 -9.88 -20.75
C GLU A 14 31.18 -10.43 -19.78
N PRO A 15 30.88 -10.54 -18.48
CA PRO A 15 31.86 -11.09 -17.56
C PRO A 15 32.21 -12.53 -17.98
N PRO A 16 33.47 -12.97 -17.80
CA PRO A 16 33.75 -14.40 -17.73
C PRO A 16 32.84 -14.99 -16.64
N MET A 17 31.91 -15.85 -17.06
CA MET A 17 30.72 -16.31 -16.34
C MET A 17 30.97 -16.57 -14.85
N THR A 18 30.64 -15.57 -14.03
CA THR A 18 30.40 -15.69 -12.59
C THR A 18 29.17 -14.91 -12.12
N ASN A 19 28.64 -13.99 -12.94
CA ASN A 19 27.40 -13.24 -12.70
C ASN A 19 26.60 -13.20 -14.02
N SER A 20 25.42 -13.82 -14.07
CA SER A 20 24.58 -13.90 -15.27
C SER A 20 23.80 -12.60 -15.50
N VAL A 21 23.88 -12.04 -16.72
CA VAL A 21 22.92 -11.03 -17.19
C VAL A 21 21.61 -11.76 -17.41
N LEU A 22 20.57 -11.40 -16.66
CA LEU A 22 19.33 -12.17 -16.66
C LEU A 22 18.25 -11.57 -17.57
N ALA A 23 18.29 -10.25 -17.78
CA ALA A 23 17.41 -9.55 -18.71
C ALA A 23 18.04 -8.23 -19.17
N VAL A 24 17.74 -7.82 -20.41
CA VAL A 24 18.01 -6.48 -20.93
C VAL A 24 16.68 -5.88 -21.39
N VAL A 25 16.21 -4.87 -20.68
CA VAL A 25 14.89 -4.26 -20.89
C VAL A 25 15.07 -2.97 -21.69
N TYR A 26 14.25 -2.74 -22.71
CA TYR A 26 14.19 -1.46 -23.41
C TYR A 26 12.97 -0.65 -22.97
N LEU A 27 13.22 0.55 -22.45
CA LEU A 27 12.22 1.50 -21.96
C LEU A 27 12.28 2.77 -22.78
N GLY A 28 11.71 2.74 -23.99
CA GLY A 28 11.57 3.90 -24.87
C GLY A 28 12.89 4.48 -25.39
N GLN A 29 13.71 5.10 -24.53
CA GLN A 29 15.05 5.63 -24.83
C GLN A 29 16.17 4.99 -23.99
N LYS A 30 15.85 4.15 -23.01
CA LYS A 30 16.82 3.57 -22.07
C LYS A 30 16.93 2.08 -22.24
N TYR A 31 18.16 1.57 -22.23
CA TYR A 31 18.41 0.14 -22.04
C TYR A 31 18.72 -0.09 -20.56
N LEU A 32 18.09 -1.11 -19.96
CA LEU A 32 18.34 -1.52 -18.60
C LEU A 32 18.93 -2.92 -18.55
N ALA A 33 20.04 -3.11 -17.86
CA ALA A 33 20.60 -4.44 -17.58
C ALA A 33 20.24 -4.88 -16.16
N LEU A 34 19.62 -6.05 -16.04
CA LEU A 34 19.32 -6.69 -14.78
C LEU A 34 20.40 -7.73 -14.47
N LEU A 35 21.18 -7.48 -13.41
CA LEU A 35 22.29 -8.33 -13.03
C LEU A 35 21.99 -9.12 -11.75
N VAL A 36 22.21 -10.44 -11.82
CA VAL A 36 22.23 -11.34 -10.67
C VAL A 36 23.68 -11.44 -10.18
N GLY A 37 23.90 -11.11 -8.90
CA GLY A 37 25.25 -10.92 -8.33
C GLY A 37 25.63 -9.44 -8.16
N SER A 38 26.49 -9.15 -7.17
CA SER A 38 26.69 -7.80 -6.61
C SER A 38 27.97 -7.09 -7.05
N LYS A 39 28.75 -7.66 -7.99
CA LYS A 39 29.99 -7.03 -8.47
C LYS A 39 29.92 -6.77 -9.97
N MET A 40 29.91 -5.48 -10.31
CA MET A 40 30.19 -5.05 -11.67
C MET A 40 31.58 -5.54 -12.08
N PRO A 41 31.75 -6.04 -13.32
CA PRO A 41 33.06 -6.36 -13.85
C PRO A 41 33.96 -5.13 -13.78
N LYS A 42 35.24 -5.31 -13.42
CA LYS A 42 36.20 -4.20 -13.48
C LYS A 42 36.31 -3.73 -14.94
N GLY A 43 36.08 -2.43 -15.18
CA GLY A 43 36.19 -1.82 -16.50
C GLY A 43 34.86 -1.46 -17.17
N THR A 44 33.71 -1.84 -16.59
CA THR A 44 32.40 -1.42 -17.11
C THR A 44 32.21 0.09 -16.91
N LYS A 45 32.06 0.83 -18.01
CA LYS A 45 31.79 2.28 -18.05
C LYS A 45 30.39 2.53 -18.59
N GLY A 46 29.75 3.63 -18.17
CA GLY A 46 28.45 4.05 -18.70
C GLY A 46 27.24 3.29 -18.14
N LEU A 47 27.38 2.63 -16.99
CA LEU A 47 26.25 2.05 -16.26
C LEU A 47 25.92 2.91 -15.03
N LYS A 48 24.64 3.28 -14.90
CA LYS A 48 24.11 3.98 -13.73
C LYS A 48 23.16 3.04 -12.99
N GLU A 49 23.43 2.76 -11.71
CA GLU A 49 22.50 1.97 -10.89
C GLU A 49 21.17 2.73 -10.74
N VAL A 50 20.08 2.03 -10.99
CA VAL A 50 18.71 2.53 -10.89
C VAL A 50 18.07 1.97 -9.63
N ASN A 51 17.46 2.85 -8.83
CA ASN A 51 16.66 2.43 -7.69
C ASN A 51 15.27 1.97 -8.17
N TRP A 52 15.20 0.73 -8.64
CA TRP A 52 13.96 0.12 -9.15
C TRP A 52 12.88 -0.05 -8.07
N GLN A 53 13.20 0.07 -6.79
CA GLN A 53 12.20 0.02 -5.72
C GLN A 53 11.38 1.32 -5.64
N GLU A 54 11.93 2.43 -6.10
CA GLU A 54 11.27 3.75 -6.14
C GLU A 54 10.74 4.06 -7.55
N ASP A 55 11.43 3.59 -8.59
CA ASP A 55 11.05 3.80 -9.98
C ASP A 55 10.05 2.73 -10.47
N THR A 56 8.76 3.03 -10.25
CA THR A 56 7.65 2.12 -10.58
C THR A 56 7.54 1.79 -12.07
N GLU A 57 7.92 2.72 -12.96
CA GLU A 57 7.87 2.52 -14.41
C GLU A 57 8.97 1.54 -14.85
N VAL A 58 10.18 1.74 -14.32
CA VAL A 58 11.31 0.85 -14.54
C VAL A 58 11.02 -0.56 -14.02
N ARG A 59 10.48 -0.68 -12.80
CA ARG A 59 10.09 -1.97 -12.23
C ARG A 59 9.01 -2.66 -13.07
N ALA A 60 7.98 -1.93 -13.50
CA ALA A 60 6.87 -2.47 -14.30
C ALA A 60 7.36 -2.99 -15.66
N ALA A 61 8.25 -2.26 -16.33
CA ALA A 61 8.82 -2.70 -17.59
C ALA A 61 9.74 -3.91 -17.44
N ALA A 62 10.54 -3.98 -16.37
CA ALA A 62 11.33 -5.18 -16.08
C ALA A 62 10.44 -6.42 -15.86
N VAL A 63 9.32 -6.26 -15.13
CA VAL A 63 8.34 -7.35 -14.97
C VAL A 63 7.71 -7.74 -16.31
N ALA A 64 7.35 -6.77 -17.16
CA ALA A 64 6.75 -7.02 -18.47
C ALA A 64 7.71 -7.77 -19.41
N ASP A 65 8.98 -7.37 -19.44
CA ASP A 65 10.02 -8.04 -20.24
C ASP A 65 10.31 -9.46 -19.76
N MET A 66 10.35 -9.68 -18.45
CA MET A 66 10.48 -11.04 -17.92
C MET A 66 9.31 -11.94 -18.34
N LYS A 67 8.07 -11.42 -18.32
CA LYS A 67 6.88 -12.15 -18.77
C LYS A 67 6.85 -12.40 -20.27
N SER A 68 7.38 -11.47 -21.08
CA SER A 68 7.41 -11.64 -22.54
C SER A 68 8.36 -12.77 -22.97
N SER A 69 9.38 -13.04 -22.15
CA SER A 69 10.41 -14.04 -22.41
C SER A 69 10.10 -15.42 -21.78
N GLY A 70 8.92 -15.63 -21.17
CA GLY A 70 8.44 -16.94 -20.74
C GLY A 70 7.37 -16.89 -19.63
N ASN A 71 6.76 -18.05 -19.35
CA ASN A 71 5.81 -18.19 -18.24
C ASN A 71 6.54 -18.11 -16.88
N PRO A 72 6.16 -17.22 -15.94
CA PRO A 72 6.79 -17.12 -14.62
C PRO A 72 6.85 -18.44 -13.83
N ASP A 73 5.87 -19.31 -14.02
CA ASP A 73 5.83 -20.62 -13.35
C ASP A 73 6.94 -21.57 -13.85
N GLU A 74 7.46 -21.34 -15.06
CA GLU A 74 8.50 -22.14 -15.71
C GLU A 74 9.91 -21.56 -15.53
N PHE A 75 10.04 -20.40 -14.89
CA PHE A 75 11.36 -19.79 -14.65
C PHE A 75 12.23 -20.70 -13.77
N ASP A 76 13.52 -20.79 -14.13
CA ASP A 76 14.53 -21.44 -13.30
C ASP A 76 14.75 -20.70 -11.98
N GLY A 77 15.54 -21.29 -11.07
CA GLY A 77 15.69 -20.77 -9.70
C GLY A 77 16.17 -19.32 -9.63
N GLU A 78 17.10 -18.89 -10.49
CA GLU A 78 17.63 -17.52 -10.47
C GLU A 78 16.63 -16.53 -11.06
N ARG A 79 16.03 -16.90 -12.20
CA ARG A 79 15.05 -16.06 -12.89
C ARG A 79 13.76 -15.91 -12.09
N ARG A 80 13.30 -16.98 -11.45
CA ARG A 80 12.15 -16.95 -10.54
C ARG A 80 12.41 -16.04 -9.34
N ASN A 81 13.57 -16.16 -8.69
CA ASN A 81 13.95 -15.30 -7.55
C ASN A 81 13.94 -13.81 -7.90
N VAL A 82 14.41 -13.47 -9.09
CA VAL A 82 14.40 -12.10 -9.60
C VAL A 82 12.99 -11.60 -9.86
N TYR A 83 12.16 -12.41 -10.53
CA TYR A 83 10.76 -12.07 -10.78
C TYR A 83 9.98 -11.87 -9.48
N GLU A 84 10.16 -12.74 -8.50
CA GLU A 84 9.59 -12.62 -7.15
C GLU A 84 10.00 -11.30 -6.49
N LYS A 85 11.28 -10.90 -6.58
CA LYS A 85 11.74 -9.61 -6.01
C LYS A 85 11.16 -8.40 -6.71
N LEU A 86 11.03 -8.43 -8.04
CA LEU A 86 10.47 -7.33 -8.81
C LEU A 86 8.95 -7.17 -8.61
N THR A 87 8.26 -8.28 -8.33
CA THR A 87 6.80 -8.31 -8.14
C THR A 87 6.38 -8.21 -6.67
N ALA A 88 7.31 -8.44 -5.73
CA ALA A 88 7.06 -8.25 -4.32
C ALA A 88 6.70 -6.78 -4.02
N PRO A 89 5.68 -6.54 -3.17
CA PRO A 89 5.36 -5.19 -2.71
C PRO A 89 6.57 -4.55 -2.02
N THR A 90 6.88 -3.31 -2.38
CA THR A 90 7.92 -2.53 -1.69
C THR A 90 7.45 -2.14 -0.30
N GLU A 91 8.38 -1.72 0.57
CA GLU A 91 8.04 -1.21 1.90
C GLU A 91 7.04 -0.04 1.81
N ALA A 92 7.24 0.86 0.84
CA ALA A 92 6.34 1.99 0.59
C ALA A 92 4.93 1.53 0.19
N GLU A 93 4.80 0.49 -0.64
CA GLU A 93 3.52 -0.09 -1.05
C GLU A 93 2.82 -0.80 0.10
N GLN A 94 3.57 -1.56 0.91
CA GLN A 94 3.05 -2.21 2.11
C GLN A 94 2.54 -1.17 3.11
N GLN A 95 3.32 -0.12 3.36
CA GLN A 95 2.92 1.00 4.21
C GLN A 95 1.68 1.70 3.67
N ALA A 96 1.61 1.98 2.36
CA ALA A 96 0.43 2.57 1.74
C ALA A 96 -0.81 1.68 1.89
N ALA A 97 -0.66 0.37 1.74
CA ALA A 97 -1.74 -0.60 1.96
C ALA A 97 -2.23 -0.61 3.41
N LEU A 98 -1.32 -0.56 4.39
CA LEU A 98 -1.67 -0.44 5.81
C LEU A 98 -2.44 0.85 6.10
N ILE A 99 -1.94 1.99 5.59
CA ILE A 99 -2.62 3.29 5.75
C ILE A 99 -4.02 3.27 5.13
N ALA A 100 -4.16 2.65 3.95
CA ALA A 100 -5.47 2.48 3.30
C ALA A 100 -6.40 1.60 4.14
N GLY A 101 -5.89 0.50 4.71
CA GLY A 101 -6.61 -0.39 5.62
C GLY A 101 -7.13 0.32 6.85
N ILE A 102 -6.29 1.13 7.52
CA ILE A 102 -6.68 1.90 8.71
C ILE A 102 -7.80 2.89 8.38
N ARG A 103 -7.71 3.58 7.24
CA ARG A 103 -8.76 4.51 6.78
C ARG A 103 -10.08 3.80 6.49
N ALA A 104 -10.02 2.63 5.86
CA ALA A 104 -11.19 1.81 5.61
C ALA A 104 -11.83 1.33 6.94
N GLU A 105 -11.02 0.95 7.92
CA GLU A 105 -11.48 0.50 9.24
C GLU A 105 -12.20 1.60 10.02
N VAL A 106 -11.72 2.85 9.97
CA VAL A 106 -12.43 4.01 10.54
C VAL A 106 -13.84 4.10 9.95
N GLY A 107 -13.96 3.99 8.62
CA GLY A 107 -15.24 4.03 7.93
C GLY A 107 -16.14 2.85 8.32
N ARG A 108 -15.59 1.62 8.31
CA ARG A 108 -16.29 0.40 8.68
C ARG A 108 -16.91 0.51 10.07
N ARG A 109 -16.14 0.92 11.08
CA ARG A 109 -16.60 1.03 12.47
C ARG A 109 -17.74 2.03 12.66
N ILE A 110 -17.64 3.19 12.01
CA ILE A 110 -18.70 4.21 12.08
C ILE A 110 -19.98 3.69 11.41
N LEU A 111 -19.85 3.07 10.23
CA LEU A 111 -20.99 2.59 9.44
C LEU A 111 -21.64 1.32 10.00
N GLU A 112 -20.88 0.47 10.68
CA GLU A 112 -21.40 -0.68 11.42
C GLU A 112 -22.31 -0.24 12.56
N HIS A 113 -22.02 0.91 13.16
CA HIS A 113 -22.81 1.44 14.25
C HIS A 113 -24.03 2.23 13.80
N ALA A 114 -23.85 3.10 12.82
CA ALA A 114 -24.92 3.90 12.25
C ALA A 114 -24.76 3.93 10.73
N SER A 115 -25.72 3.32 10.02
CA SER A 115 -25.76 3.36 8.57
C SER A 115 -25.84 4.81 8.06
N GLN A 116 -25.53 5.06 6.78
CA GLN A 116 -25.68 6.41 6.22
C GLN A 116 -27.12 6.94 6.36
N SER A 117 -28.12 6.08 6.15
CA SER A 117 -29.54 6.44 6.33
C SER A 117 -29.85 6.79 7.78
N THR A 118 -29.40 5.97 8.74
CA THR A 118 -29.53 6.22 10.19
C THR A 118 -28.90 7.57 10.57
N GLN A 119 -27.67 7.86 10.08
CA GLN A 119 -26.99 9.14 10.33
C GLN A 119 -27.79 10.34 9.79
N MET A 120 -28.34 10.21 8.58
CA MET A 120 -29.15 11.26 7.96
C MET A 120 -30.45 11.50 8.73
N ASN A 121 -31.16 10.42 9.10
CA ASN A 121 -32.41 10.50 9.86
C ASN A 121 -32.18 11.10 11.25
N LEU A 122 -31.13 10.69 11.96
CA LEU A 122 -30.74 11.26 13.25
C LEU A 122 -30.40 12.75 13.14
N SER A 123 -29.66 13.13 12.10
CA SER A 123 -29.31 14.54 11.86
C SER A 123 -30.56 15.39 11.62
N ALA A 124 -31.52 14.87 10.84
CA ALA A 124 -32.79 15.53 10.57
C ALA A 124 -33.66 15.64 11.84
N ALA A 125 -33.76 14.57 12.63
CA ALA A 125 -34.51 14.56 13.88
C ALA A 125 -33.91 15.53 14.91
N ALA A 126 -32.59 15.56 15.03
CA ALA A 126 -31.89 16.52 15.89
C ALA A 126 -32.12 17.96 15.43
N GLY A 127 -31.99 18.25 14.13
CA GLY A 127 -32.21 19.59 13.57
C GLY A 127 -33.66 20.05 13.63
N GLY A 128 -34.62 19.11 13.60
CA GLY A 128 -36.04 19.38 13.75
C GLY A 128 -36.53 19.47 15.20
N GLY A 129 -35.65 19.27 16.20
CA GLY A 129 -36.04 19.26 17.62
C GLY A 129 -36.95 18.10 18.00
N ILE A 130 -36.89 16.98 17.26
CA ILE A 130 -37.73 15.79 17.48
C ILE A 130 -37.16 14.91 18.60
N LEU A 131 -35.84 14.92 18.77
CA LEU A 131 -35.17 14.15 19.81
C LEU A 131 -35.48 14.70 21.21
N SER A 132 -35.75 13.82 22.17
CA SER A 132 -35.84 14.18 23.58
C SER A 132 -34.51 14.72 24.11
N GLU A 133 -34.50 15.29 25.32
CA GLU A 133 -33.25 15.76 25.94
C GLU A 133 -32.23 14.63 26.12
N GLU A 134 -32.69 13.44 26.53
CA GLU A 134 -31.86 12.25 26.69
C GLU A 134 -31.34 11.75 25.34
N GLN A 135 -32.18 11.71 24.30
CA GLN A 135 -31.76 11.33 22.96
C GLN A 135 -30.76 12.34 22.37
N MET A 136 -30.94 13.64 22.63
CA MET A 136 -29.97 14.66 22.23
C MET A 136 -28.62 14.50 22.96
N ALA A 137 -28.63 14.11 24.23
CA ALA A 137 -27.41 13.78 24.96
C ALA A 137 -26.69 12.56 24.36
N ALA A 138 -27.43 11.49 24.06
CA ALA A 138 -26.91 10.29 23.39
C ALA A 138 -26.37 10.57 21.97
N TYR A 139 -27.05 11.43 21.22
CA TYR A 139 -26.61 11.89 19.90
C TYR A 139 -25.27 12.64 19.98
N ARG A 140 -25.14 13.59 20.92
CA ARG A 140 -23.88 14.32 21.15
C ARG A 140 -22.74 13.40 21.58
N ALA A 141 -23.02 12.43 22.45
CA ALA A 141 -22.04 11.42 22.85
C ALA A 141 -21.57 10.59 21.63
N GLY A 142 -22.47 10.27 20.70
CA GLY A 142 -22.13 9.60 19.45
C GLY A 142 -21.23 10.42 18.54
N LEU A 143 -21.48 11.73 18.41
CA LEU A 143 -20.60 12.64 17.68
C LEU A 143 -19.20 12.71 18.30
N MET A 144 -19.10 12.73 19.63
CA MET A 144 -17.82 12.66 20.33
C MET A 144 -17.10 11.33 20.09
N TRP A 145 -17.81 10.21 20.12
CA TRP A 145 -17.25 8.91 19.79
C TRP A 145 -16.73 8.84 18.35
N ILE A 146 -17.48 9.34 17.35
CA ILE A 146 -17.01 9.42 15.96
C ILE A 146 -15.72 10.24 15.85
N ALA A 147 -15.63 11.36 16.58
CA ALA A 147 -14.41 12.17 16.61
C ALA A 147 -13.23 11.38 17.21
N GLN A 148 -13.45 10.62 18.28
CA GLN A 148 -12.43 9.75 18.88
C GLN A 148 -11.99 8.64 17.92
N VAL A 149 -12.92 7.95 17.23
CA VAL A 149 -12.56 6.92 16.23
C VAL A 149 -11.67 7.50 15.14
N ARG A 150 -12.00 8.69 14.61
CA ARG A 150 -11.18 9.37 13.60
C ARG A 150 -9.80 9.75 14.13
N GLN A 151 -9.73 10.20 15.38
CA GLN A 151 -8.46 10.54 16.03
C GLN A 151 -7.59 9.29 16.25
N THR A 152 -8.16 8.19 16.74
CA THR A 152 -7.48 6.90 16.85
C THR A 152 -6.96 6.43 15.50
N GLY A 153 -7.79 6.49 14.45
CA GLY A 153 -7.36 6.14 13.10
C GLY A 153 -6.18 6.99 12.61
N LYS A 154 -6.17 8.29 12.91
CA LYS A 154 -5.02 9.16 12.60
C LYS A 154 -3.75 8.71 13.33
N ALA A 155 -3.85 8.41 14.62
CA ALA A 155 -2.71 7.93 15.41
C ALA A 155 -2.18 6.58 14.89
N LEU A 156 -3.06 5.66 14.49
CA LEU A 156 -2.68 4.38 13.90
C LEU A 156 -2.02 4.55 12.54
N VAL A 157 -2.45 5.52 11.72
CA VAL A 157 -1.79 5.88 10.44
C VAL A 157 -0.38 6.41 10.68
N GLU A 158 -0.21 7.30 11.66
CA GLU A 158 1.11 7.84 12.04
C GLU A 158 2.05 6.74 12.54
N ALA A 159 1.52 5.75 13.26
CA ALA A 159 2.26 4.60 13.76
C ALA A 159 2.48 3.49 12.72
N VAL A 160 1.80 3.52 11.56
CA VAL A 160 1.77 2.43 10.57
C VAL A 160 1.44 1.09 11.26
N ASP A 161 0.41 1.10 12.10
CA ASP A 161 0.11 -0.02 12.99
C ASP A 161 -0.43 -1.23 12.20
N PRO A 162 0.25 -2.40 12.21
CA PRO A 162 -0.19 -3.58 11.46
C PRO A 162 -1.41 -4.27 12.10
N ASP A 163 -1.68 -4.04 13.39
CA ASP A 163 -2.76 -4.67 14.14
C ASP A 163 -3.94 -3.69 14.32
N PHE A 164 -4.14 -2.79 13.37
CA PHE A 164 -5.21 -1.79 13.43
C PHE A 164 -6.62 -2.39 13.49
N ALA A 165 -6.79 -3.67 13.15
CA ALA A 165 -8.07 -4.38 13.25
C ALA A 165 -8.43 -4.80 14.68
N ASN A 166 -7.50 -4.72 15.64
CA ASN A 166 -7.76 -5.10 17.03
C ASN A 166 -8.76 -4.14 17.70
N ASP A 167 -9.92 -4.65 18.09
CA ASP A 167 -10.99 -3.90 18.76
C ASP A 167 -10.57 -3.18 20.04
N GLU A 168 -9.56 -3.68 20.75
CA GLU A 168 -9.06 -3.06 21.98
C GLU A 168 -8.37 -1.72 21.73
N LYS A 169 -7.93 -1.45 20.49
CA LYS A 169 -7.30 -0.17 20.11
C LYS A 169 -8.30 0.95 19.87
N TRP A 170 -9.59 0.61 19.76
CA TRP A 170 -10.63 1.55 19.35
C TRP A 170 -11.52 1.96 20.52
N PRO A 171 -12.03 3.21 20.51
CA PRO A 171 -12.95 3.65 21.54
C PRO A 171 -14.24 2.82 21.49
N LYS A 172 -14.68 2.34 22.65
CA LYS A 172 -15.96 1.66 22.82
C LYS A 172 -17.11 2.63 22.52
N VAL A 173 -18.12 2.15 21.81
CA VAL A 173 -19.31 2.95 21.57
C VAL A 173 -20.08 3.13 22.87
N PRO A 174 -20.51 4.35 23.23
CA PRO A 174 -21.41 4.55 24.36
C PRO A 174 -22.74 3.80 24.16
N GLU A 175 -23.21 3.10 25.19
CA GLU A 175 -24.43 2.28 25.14
C GLU A 175 -25.66 3.08 24.69
N ALA A 176 -25.89 4.26 25.29
CA ALA A 176 -27.00 5.13 24.92
C ALA A 176 -26.94 5.59 23.44
N THR A 177 -25.73 5.76 22.88
CA THR A 177 -25.57 6.07 21.45
C THR A 177 -25.98 4.87 20.59
N ALA A 178 -25.64 3.65 21.01
CA ALA A 178 -26.03 2.42 20.34
C ALA A 178 -27.54 2.22 20.31
N GLU A 179 -28.17 2.40 21.46
CA GLU A 179 -29.61 2.30 21.60
C GLU A 179 -30.34 3.34 20.76
N LEU A 180 -29.81 4.57 20.70
CA LEU A 180 -30.36 5.62 19.85
C LEU A 180 -30.22 5.27 18.36
N ALA A 181 -29.05 4.81 17.91
CA ALA A 181 -28.83 4.45 16.52
C ALA A 181 -29.74 3.29 16.08
N ALA A 182 -30.00 2.32 16.95
CA ALA A 182 -30.90 1.19 16.66
C ALA A 182 -32.37 1.60 16.45
N GLN A 183 -32.77 2.82 16.84
CA GLN A 183 -34.12 3.35 16.67
C GLN A 183 -34.35 4.04 15.31
N PHE A 184 -33.30 4.24 14.50
CA PHE A 184 -33.29 5.12 13.32
C PHE A 184 -32.77 4.46 12.04
#